data_AF-A0A914RJU5-F1
#
_entry.id   AF-A0A914RJU5-F1
#
_cell.length_a   1.000
_cell.length_b   1.000
_cell.length_c   1.000
_cell.angle_alpha   90.00
_cell.angle_beta   90.00
_cell.angle_gamma   90.00
#
_symmetry.space_group_name_H-M   'P 1'
#
loop_
_entity.id
_entity.type
_entity.pdbx_description
1 polymer ?
#
loop_
_entity_poly.entity_id
_entity_poly.type
_entity_poly.pdbx_seq_one_letter_code
_entity_poly.pdbx_strand_id
1 'polypeptide(L)'
;MENMTKSLLANRVYDGMSRTEDIYNESVIDVVKSAMAGYNGTVFAYGQTASGKTYTIFGDRHSDGVVQMAVDTIFSTIESVCSIFDMLFNPRFTWERLAEAKNL
;
A
#
# COMPACT_ATOMS: atom_id res chain seq x y z
N MET A 1 1.28 -21.70 41.72
CA MET A 1 0.68 -20.74 40.78
C MET A 1 0.75 -21.37 39.41
N GLU A 2 -0.37 -21.86 38.92
CA GLU A 2 -0.47 -22.52 37.63
C GLU A 2 -0.28 -21.47 36.53
N ASN A 3 0.68 -21.68 35.64
CA ASN A 3 1.01 -20.73 34.59
C ASN A 3 -0.06 -20.86 33.50
N MET A 4 -1.07 -20.00 33.51
CA MET A 4 -2.19 -20.06 32.57
C MET A 4 -1.75 -19.48 31.22
N THR A 5 -1.29 -20.34 30.32
CA THR A 5 -0.94 -19.96 28.95
C THR A 5 -2.22 -19.69 28.14
N LYS A 6 -2.44 -18.44 27.75
CA LYS A 6 -3.57 -18.04 26.89
C LYS A 6 -3.06 -17.85 25.46
N SER A 7 -3.51 -18.67 24.53
CA SER A 7 -3.20 -18.54 23.10
C SER A 7 -4.20 -17.64 22.38
N LEU A 8 -3.72 -16.81 21.46
CA LEU A 8 -4.54 -15.99 20.57
C LEU A 8 -4.28 -16.39 19.12
N LEU A 9 -5.32 -16.33 18.29
CA LEU A 9 -5.22 -16.57 16.85
C LEU A 9 -5.31 -15.23 16.13
N ALA A 10 -4.36 -14.97 15.24
CA ALA A 10 -4.32 -13.81 14.38
C ALA A 10 -3.81 -14.24 13.00
N ASN A 11 -4.23 -13.53 11.95
CA ASN A 11 -3.73 -13.78 10.59
C ASN A 11 -2.22 -13.54 10.49
N ARG A 12 -1.73 -12.50 11.20
CA ARG A 12 -0.32 -12.14 11.29
C ARG A 12 -0.02 -11.57 12.68
N VAL A 13 1.21 -11.78 13.14
CA VAL A 13 1.73 -11.23 14.40
C VAL A 13 3.06 -10.57 14.09
N TYR A 14 3.19 -9.31 14.51
CA TYR A 14 4.39 -8.51 14.34
C TYR A 14 5.04 -8.30 15.70
N ASP A 15 6.34 -8.54 15.79
CA ASP A 15 7.12 -8.35 17.01
C ASP A 15 7.76 -6.95 17.05
N GLY A 16 8.53 -6.66 18.10
CA GLY A 16 9.20 -5.37 18.26
C GLY A 16 10.33 -5.10 17.26
N MET A 17 10.71 -6.09 16.44
CA MET A 17 11.72 -5.94 15.40
C MET A 17 11.10 -5.63 14.03
N SER A 18 9.81 -5.89 13.89
CA SER A 18 9.03 -5.63 12.68
C SER A 18 8.87 -4.12 12.45
N ARG A 19 9.05 -3.68 11.22
CA ARG A 19 8.89 -2.27 10.84
C ARG A 19 7.44 -1.97 10.46
N THR A 20 7.05 -0.70 10.56
CA THR A 20 5.74 -0.25 10.07
C THR A 20 5.57 -0.51 8.57
N GLU A 21 6.66 -0.43 7.81
CA GLU A 21 6.70 -0.79 6.38
C GLU A 21 6.31 -2.25 6.14
N ASP A 22 6.77 -3.19 6.97
CA ASP A 22 6.40 -4.61 6.86
C ASP A 22 4.89 -4.78 7.07
N ILE A 23 4.35 -4.13 8.10
CA ILE A 23 2.90 -4.14 8.40
C ILE A 23 2.12 -3.56 7.21
N TYR A 24 2.60 -2.48 6.61
CA TYR A 24 1.95 -1.84 5.48
C TYR A 24 1.92 -2.77 4.26
N ASN A 25 3.08 -3.28 3.85
CA ASN A 25 3.24 -4.12 2.66
C ASN A 25 2.52 -5.46 2.76
N GLU A 26 2.33 -5.97 3.97
CA GLU A 26 1.75 -7.29 4.17
C GLU A 26 0.26 -7.31 4.52
N SER A 27 -0.24 -6.21 5.10
CA SER A 27 -1.61 -6.17 5.64
C SER A 27 -2.44 -4.98 5.14
N VAL A 28 -1.83 -3.84 4.81
CA VAL A 28 -2.58 -2.61 4.51
C VAL A 28 -2.65 -2.32 3.01
N ILE A 29 -1.60 -2.64 2.25
CA ILE A 29 -1.51 -2.33 0.82
C ILE A 29 -2.70 -2.84 0.02
N ASP A 30 -3.24 -4.01 0.36
CA ASP A 30 -4.37 -4.61 -0.34
C ASP A 30 -5.67 -3.84 -0.11
N VAL A 31 -5.83 -3.23 1.06
CA VAL A 31 -6.96 -2.33 1.36
C VAL A 31 -6.85 -1.05 0.53
N VAL A 32 -5.64 -0.48 0.41
CA VAL A 32 -5.38 0.71 -0.41
C VAL A 32 -5.64 0.42 -1.89
N LYS A 33 -5.15 -0.72 -2.41
CA LYS A 33 -5.41 -1.15 -3.79
C LYS A 33 -6.91 -1.38 -4.05
N SER A 34 -7.61 -1.98 -3.10
CA SER A 34 -9.07 -2.15 -3.19
C SER A 34 -9.80 -0.80 -3.24
N ALA A 35 -9.32 0.18 -2.45
CA ALA A 35 -9.84 1.54 -2.50
C ALA A 35 -9.64 2.21 -3.87
N MET A 36 -8.46 2.04 -4.47
CA MET A 36 -8.18 2.52 -5.83
C MET A 36 -9.04 1.85 -6.92
N ALA A 37 -9.52 0.62 -6.65
CA ALA A 37 -10.46 -0.09 -7.52
C ALA A 37 -11.93 0.32 -7.32
N GLY A 38 -12.21 1.29 -6.45
CA GLY A 38 -13.56 1.82 -6.20
C GLY A 38 -14.31 1.16 -5.05
N TYR A 39 -13.64 0.36 -4.21
CA TYR A 39 -14.23 -0.22 -3.00
C TYR A 39 -13.97 0.66 -1.77
N ASN A 40 -14.77 0.52 -0.72
CA ASN A 40 -14.50 1.18 0.56
C ASN A 40 -13.54 0.35 1.39
N GLY A 41 -12.41 0.93 1.79
CA GLY A 41 -11.42 0.31 2.69
C GLY A 41 -11.31 1.06 4.02
N THR A 42 -11.08 0.35 5.13
CA THR A 42 -10.86 0.99 6.43
C THR A 42 -9.85 0.20 7.26
N VAL A 43 -8.90 0.93 7.86
CA VAL A 43 -7.84 0.38 8.71
C VAL A 43 -7.92 1.07 10.07
N PHE A 44 -7.88 0.27 11.14
CA PHE A 44 -7.90 0.77 12.51
C PHE A 44 -6.65 0.31 13.27
N ALA A 45 -6.07 1.21 14.05
CA ALA A 45 -5.11 0.84 15.09
C ALA A 45 -5.82 0.82 16.44
N TYR A 46 -5.82 -0.33 17.10
CA TYR A 46 -6.48 -0.53 18.40
C TYR A 46 -5.49 -1.09 19.44
N GLY A 47 -5.65 -0.67 20.69
CA GLY A 47 -4.76 -1.07 21.79
C GLY A 47 -4.74 -0.02 22.91
N GLN A 48 -4.10 -0.37 24.03
CA GLN A 48 -3.97 0.53 25.18
C GLN A 48 -3.13 1.79 24.88
N THR A 49 -3.23 2.82 25.70
CA THR A 49 -2.36 4.02 25.57
C THR A 49 -0.88 3.63 25.61
N ALA A 50 -0.06 4.33 24.82
CA ALA A 50 1.37 4.04 24.63
C ALA A 50 1.71 2.68 23.97
N SER A 51 0.73 1.98 23.37
CA SER A 51 0.98 0.72 22.63
C SER A 51 1.45 0.91 21.18
N GLY A 52 1.85 2.11 20.77
CA GLY A 52 2.34 2.37 19.41
C GLY A 52 1.29 2.69 18.33
N LYS A 53 -0.01 2.82 18.65
CA LYS A 53 -1.06 3.14 17.65
C LYS A 53 -0.72 4.36 16.77
N THR A 54 -0.34 5.48 17.40
CA THR A 54 0.03 6.71 16.68
C THR A 54 1.28 6.52 15.85
N TYR A 55 2.26 5.77 16.37
CA TYR A 55 3.49 5.43 15.66
C TYR A 55 3.19 4.59 14.40
N THR A 56 2.33 3.58 14.49
CA THR A 56 1.95 2.77 13.32
C THR A 56 1.18 3.57 12.27
N ILE A 57 0.22 4.42 12.69
CA ILE A 57 -0.63 5.16 11.75
C ILE A 57 0.10 6.35 11.13
N PHE A 58 0.83 7.14 11.92
CA PHE A 58 1.42 8.41 11.48
C PHE A 58 2.95 8.44 11.45
N GLY A 59 3.62 7.43 12.02
CA GLY A 59 5.07 7.38 12.06
C GLY A 59 5.71 8.41 13.00
N ASP A 60 6.98 8.69 12.74
CA ASP A 60 7.76 9.76 13.35
C ASP A 60 8.66 10.45 12.30
N ARG A 61 9.73 11.13 12.72
CA ARG A 61 10.65 11.84 11.81
C ARG A 61 11.59 10.91 11.04
N HIS A 62 11.71 9.66 11.46
CA HIS A 62 12.68 8.69 10.95
C HIS A 62 12.00 7.50 10.28
N SER A 63 10.72 7.24 10.58
CA SER A 63 9.93 6.17 10.00
C SER A 63 8.56 6.68 9.59
N ASP A 64 8.19 6.42 8.35
CA ASP A 64 6.85 6.72 7.85
C ASP A 64 5.79 5.83 8.49
N GLY A 65 4.60 6.39 8.66
CA GLY A 65 3.41 5.68 9.10
C GLY A 65 2.61 5.11 7.94
N VAL A 66 1.60 4.31 8.28
CA VAL A 66 0.63 3.78 7.32
C VAL A 66 -0.02 4.87 6.46
N VAL A 67 -0.33 6.03 7.04
CA VAL A 67 -0.99 7.13 6.29
C VAL A 67 -0.07 7.69 5.20
N GLN A 68 1.20 7.96 5.52
CA GLN A 68 2.16 8.48 4.55
C GLN A 68 2.37 7.49 3.40
N MET A 69 2.65 6.22 3.72
CA MET A 69 2.85 5.17 2.72
C MET A 69 1.61 4.93 1.84
N ALA A 70 0.40 5.02 2.42
CA ALA A 70 -0.85 4.92 1.67
C ALA A 70 -1.00 6.06 0.66
N VAL A 71 -0.72 7.29 1.08
CA VAL A 71 -0.76 8.47 0.19
C VAL A 71 0.23 8.31 -0.97
N ASP A 72 1.45 7.90 -0.68
CA ASP A 72 2.48 7.69 -1.72
C ASP A 72 2.07 6.61 -2.71
N THR A 73 1.51 5.51 -2.21
CA THR A 73 1.00 4.42 -3.05
C THR A 73 -0.15 4.90 -3.95
N ILE A 74 -1.07 5.70 -3.42
CA ILE A 74 -2.20 6.23 -4.19
C ILE A 74 -1.69 7.09 -5.34
N PHE A 75 -0.80 8.05 -5.07
CA PHE A 75 -0.26 8.92 -6.10
C PHE A 75 0.57 8.16 -7.13
N SER A 76 1.44 7.24 -6.69
CA SER A 76 2.21 6.37 -7.58
C SER A 76 1.30 5.52 -8.49
N THR A 77 0.17 5.04 -7.97
CA THR A 77 -0.81 4.26 -8.74
C THR A 77 -1.48 5.14 -9.80
N ILE A 78 -1.87 6.37 -9.45
CA ILE A 78 -2.48 7.33 -10.40
C ILE A 78 -1.51 7.64 -11.54
N GLU A 79 -0.26 7.98 -11.22
CA GLU A 79 0.77 8.30 -12.23
C GLU A 79 1.02 7.13 -13.18
N SER A 80 1.08 5.91 -12.64
CA SER A 80 1.28 4.69 -13.44
C SER A 80 0.12 4.47 -14.42
N VAL A 81 -1.12 4.66 -13.99
CA VAL A 81 -2.30 4.51 -14.84
C VAL A 81 -2.34 5.60 -15.92
N CYS A 82 -2.04 6.85 -15.58
CA CYS A 82 -1.96 7.94 -16.56
C CYS A 82 -0.86 7.70 -17.60
N SER A 83 0.31 7.21 -17.20
CA SER A 83 1.39 6.88 -18.11
C SER A 83 1.00 5.78 -19.10
N ILE A 84 0.29 4.73 -18.63
CA ILE A 84 -0.24 3.68 -19.51
C ILE A 84 -1.27 4.26 -20.48
N PHE A 85 -2.17 5.11 -20.01
CA PHE A 85 -3.15 5.76 -20.87
C PHE A 85 -2.46 6.60 -21.95
N ASP A 86 -1.49 7.43 -21.59
CA ASP A 86 -0.71 8.21 -22.56
C ASP A 86 0.02 7.30 -23.53
N MET A 87 0.64 6.20 -23.08
CA MET A 87 1.32 5.26 -23.98
C MET A 87 0.35 4.59 -24.97
N LEU A 88 -0.84 4.21 -24.52
CA LEU A 88 -1.84 3.51 -25.35
C LEU A 88 -2.60 4.45 -26.29
N PHE A 89 -2.83 5.69 -25.87
CA PHE A 89 -3.69 6.64 -26.57
C PHE A 89 -2.93 7.82 -27.19
N ASN A 90 -1.60 7.88 -27.09
CA ASN A 90 -0.80 8.89 -27.80
C ASN A 90 -0.79 8.57 -29.31
N PRO A 91 -1.45 9.40 -30.14
CA PRO A 91 -1.53 9.16 -31.58
C PRO A 91 -0.16 9.27 -32.26
N ARG A 92 0.84 9.94 -31.68
CA ARG A 92 2.19 9.99 -32.28
C ARG A 92 2.90 8.64 -32.19
N PHE A 93 2.64 7.85 -31.16
CA PHE A 93 3.29 6.55 -30.93
C PHE A 93 2.70 5.41 -31.78
N THR A 94 1.42 5.49 -32.17
CA THR A 94 0.73 4.44 -32.93
C THR A 94 1.01 4.51 -34.44
N TRP A 95 1.10 5.70 -35.03
CA TRP A 95 1.33 5.82 -36.49
C TRP A 95 2.75 5.49 -36.93
N GLU A 96 3.78 5.80 -36.12
CA GLU A 96 5.18 5.47 -36.44
C GLU A 96 5.42 3.95 -36.48
N ARG A 97 4.85 3.20 -35.52
CA ARG A 97 4.95 1.73 -35.49
C ARG A 97 4.15 1.06 -36.61
N LEU A 98 3.02 1.64 -37.02
CA LEU A 98 2.25 1.16 -38.18
C LEU A 98 2.94 1.50 -39.52
N ALA A 99 3.70 2.59 -39.58
CA ALA A 99 4.48 2.96 -40.76
C ALA A 99 5.70 2.04 -40.95
N GLU A 100 6.40 1.66 -39.88
CA GLU A 100 7.48 0.66 -39.94
C GLU A 100 6.97 -0.73 -40.33
N ALA A 101 5.82 -1.16 -39.78
CA ALA A 101 5.24 -2.46 -40.09
C ALA A 101 4.67 -2.59 -41.52
N LYS A 102 4.47 -1.47 -42.23
CA LYS A 102 4.00 -1.44 -43.63
C LYS A 102 5.11 -1.19 -44.65
N ASN A 103 6.36 -1.03 -44.20
CA ASN A 103 7.55 -0.91 -45.06
C ASN A 103 8.31 -2.24 -45.21
N LEU A 104 7.64 -3.37 -44.94
CA LEU A 104 7.98 -4.75 -45.32
C LEU A 104 6.85 -5.31 -46.19
#